data_AF-A0A240C5D3-F1
#
_entry.id   AF-A0A240C5D3-F1
#
_cell.length_a   1.000
_cell.length_b   1.000
_cell.length_c   1.000
_cell.angle_alpha   90.00
_cell.angle_beta   90.00
_cell.angle_gamma   90.00
#
_symmetry.space_group_name_H-M   'P 1'
#
loop_
_entity.id
_entity.type
_entity.pdbx_description
1 polymer ?
#
loop_
_entity_poly.entity_id
_entity_poly.type
_entity_poly.pdbx_seq_one_letter_code
_entity_poly.pdbx_strand_id
1 'polypeptide(L)' 'MKFQVEENETIQDCLARMKAAGYMPVKRFEKPVFKENKDGSVEVLKQEIIFTGKKLNHTES' A
#
# COMPACT_ATOMS: atom_id res chain seq x y z
N MET A 1 1.14 -1.17 11.10
CA MET A 1 2.11 -0.65 10.13
C MET A 1 1.40 -0.45 8.80
N LYS A 2 1.76 0.54 7.99
CA LYS A 2 1.21 0.72 6.64
C LYS A 2 2.29 0.40 5.62
N PHE A 3 1.92 -0.25 4.52
CA PHE A 3 2.79 -0.62 3.42
C PHE A 3 2.14 -0.16 2.13
N GLN A 4 2.79 0.79 1.46
CA GLN A 4 2.36 1.23 0.14
C GLN A 4 2.98 0.32 -0.92
N VAL A 5 2.21 0.01 -1.96
CA VAL A 5 2.75 -0.61 -3.17
C VAL A 5 3.51 0.47 -3.93
N GLU A 6 4.80 0.28 -4.12
CA GLU A 6 5.65 1.21 -4.87
C GLU A 6 5.32 1.18 -6.37
N GLU A 7 5.66 2.24 -7.11
CA GLU A 7 5.31 2.35 -8.55
C GLU A 7 5.93 1.25 -9.42
N ASN A 8 7.08 0.72 -9.01
CA ASN A 8 7.81 -0.35 -9.71
C ASN A 8 7.63 -1.73 -9.04
N GLU A 9 6.64 -1.85 -8.16
CA GLU A 9 6.41 -3.03 -7.34
C GLU A 9 5.02 -3.62 -7.61
N THR A 10 4.90 -4.95 -7.64
CA THR A 10 3.58 -5.58 -7.71
C THR A 10 2.94 -5.67 -6.32
N ILE A 11 1.62 -5.89 -6.28
CA ILE A 11 0.94 -6.19 -5.01
C ILE A 11 1.60 -7.39 -4.30
N GLN A 12 2.01 -8.42 -5.04
CA GLN A 12 2.64 -9.60 -4.47
C GLN A 12 3.98 -9.28 -3.82
N ASP A 13 4.80 -8.45 -4.45
CA ASP A 13 6.09 -8.02 -3.91
C ASP A 13 5.89 -7.23 -2.61
N CYS A 14 4.92 -6.31 -2.58
CA CYS A 14 4.58 -5.54 -1.39
C CYS A 14 4.15 -6.46 -0.23
N LEU A 15 3.30 -7.46 -0.51
CA LEU A 15 2.90 -8.48 0.47
C LEU A 15 4.08 -9.34 0.94
N ALA A 16 5.02 -9.67 0.05
CA ALA A 16 6.23 -10.40 0.41
C ALA A 16 7.11 -9.57 1.36
N ARG A 17 7.28 -8.26 1.11
CA ARG A 17 7.98 -7.35 2.05
C ARG A 17 7.26 -7.27 3.40
N MET A 18 5.92 -7.19 3.41
CA MET A 18 5.15 -7.20 4.65
C MET A 18 5.46 -8.45 5.48
N LYS A 19 5.41 -9.62 4.83
CA LYS A 19 5.71 -10.90 5.47
C LYS A 19 7.15 -10.97 5.97
N ALA A 20 8.13 -10.54 5.17
CA ALA A 20 9.54 -10.48 5.56
C ALA A 20 9.77 -9.54 6.77
N ALA A 21 9.00 -8.46 6.87
CA ALA A 21 9.00 -7.56 8.02
C ALA A 21 8.20 -8.09 9.23
N GLY A 22 7.62 -9.29 9.14
CA GLY A 22 6.82 -9.90 10.21
C GLY A 22 5.41 -9.32 10.35
N TYR A 23 4.81 -8.85 9.25
CA TYR A 23 3.44 -8.33 9.22
C TYR A 23 2.55 -9.14 8.27
N MET A 24 1.28 -9.29 8.64
CA MET A 24 0.24 -9.79 7.74
C MET A 24 -0.73 -8.66 7.37
N PRO A 25 -1.18 -8.57 6.11
CA PRO A 25 -2.17 -7.58 5.71
C PRO A 25 -3.51 -7.88 6.40
N VAL A 26 -4.09 -6.87 7.04
CA VAL A 26 -5.42 -6.95 7.66
C VAL A 26 -6.43 -6.02 6.99
N LYS A 27 -5.96 -5.05 6.19
CA LYS A 27 -6.82 -4.14 5.44
C LYS A 27 -6.09 -3.63 4.20
N ARG A 28 -6.82 -3.46 3.09
CA ARG A 28 -6.38 -2.79 1.86
C ARG A 28 -7.15 -1.48 1.72
N PHE A 29 -6.44 -0.43 1.36
CA PHE A 29 -6.98 0.87 1.03
C PHE A 29 -6.50 1.25 -0.37
N GLU A 30 -7.39 1.82 -1.17
CA GLU A 30 -7.07 2.38 -2.47
C GLU A 30 -7.47 3.83 -2.48
N LYS A 31 -6.52 4.71 -2.80
CA LYS A 31 -6.76 6.14 -2.86
C LYS A 31 -6.38 6.66 -4.25
N PRO A 32 -7.31 7.29 -4.98
CA PRO A 32 -6.95 8.00 -6.20
C PRO A 32 -6.11 9.23 -5.84
N VAL A 33 -4.97 9.36 -6.51
CA VAL A 33 -4.11 10.55 -6.46
C VAL A 33 -4.46 11.39 -7.67
N PHE A 34 -4.91 12.60 -7.40
CA PHE A 34 -5.22 13.59 -8.42
C PHE A 34 -4.05 14.54 -8.59
N LYS A 35 -3.85 15.02 -9.81
CA LYS A 35 -2.87 16.04 -10.14
C LYS A 35 -3.61 17.21 -10.79
N GLU A 36 -3.32 18.40 -10.29
CA GLU A 36 -3.77 19.64 -10.92
C GLU A 36 -2.79 20.02 -12.04
N ASN A 37 -3.33 20.28 -13.22
CA ASN A 37 -2.60 20.73 -14.38
C ASN A 37 -2.48 22.26 -14.40
N LYS A 38 -1.55 22.78 -15.20
CA LYS A 38 -1.30 24.23 -15.33
C LYS A 38 -2.50 25.01 -15.90
N ASP A 39 -3.43 24.31 -16.56
CA ASP A 39 -4.67 24.86 -17.11
C ASP A 39 -5.84 24.84 -16.11
N GLY A 40 -5.62 24.36 -14.88
CA GLY A 40 -6.63 24.23 -13.84
C GLY A 40 -7.50 22.97 -13.95
N SER A 41 -7.22 22.07 -14.90
CA SER A 41 -7.88 20.76 -14.96
C SER A 41 -7.32 19.82 -13.89
N VAL A 42 -8.17 18.93 -13.37
CA VAL A 42 -7.78 17.89 -12.39
C VAL A 42 -7.86 16.53 -13.06
N GLU A 43 -6.72 15.85 -13.15
CA GLU A 43 -6.62 14.51 -13.72
C GLU A 43 -6.26 13.47 -12.65
N VAL A 44 -6.72 12.22 -12.84
CA VAL A 44 -6.31 11.10 -12.00
C VAL A 44 -4.93 10.65 -12.43
N LEU A 45 -3.92 10.89 -11.60
CA LEU A 45 -2.54 10.52 -11.89
C LEU A 45 -2.31 9.02 -11.72
N LYS A 46 -2.75 8.48 -10.58
CA LYS A 46 -2.58 7.05 -10.24
C LYS A 46 -3.51 6.67 -9.10
N GLN A 47 -3.66 5.36 -8.87
CA GLN A 47 -4.27 4.81 -7.67
C GLN A 47 -3.17 4.29 -6.75
N GLU A 48 -3.06 4.88 -5.56
CA GLU A 48 -2.19 4.35 -4.52
C GLU A 48 -2.88 3.21 -3.78
N ILE A 49 -2.17 2.09 -3.66
CA ILE A 49 -2.63 0.92 -2.91
C ILE A 49 -1.82 0.86 -1.62
N ILE A 50 -2.51 0.86 -0.48
CA ILE A 50 -1.91 0.83 0.85
C ILE A 50 -2.50 -0.32 1.65
N PHE A 51 -1.64 -1.20 2.15
CA PHE A 51 -2.00 -2.26 3.07
C PHE A 51 -1.70 -1.86 4.50
N THR A 52 -2.65 -2.09 5.40
CA THR A 52 -2.38 -2.05 6.85
C THR A 52 -1.95 -3.45 7.29
N GLY A 53 -0.73 -3.55 7.82
CA GLY A 53 -0.17 -4.74 8.41
C GLY A 53 -0.38 -4.82 9.92
N LYS A 54 -0.84 -5.97 10.41
CA LYS A 54 -0.80 -6.37 11.83
C LYS A 54 0.47 -7.17 12.06
N LYS A 55 1.18 -6.87 13.15
CA LYS A 55 2.40 -7.60 13.52
C LYS A 55 2.04 -9.04 13.83
N LEU A 56 2.80 -9.96 13.26
CA LEU A 56 2.79 -11.36 13.65
C LEU A 56 3.47 -11.43 15.02
N ASN A 57 2.69 -11.23 16.08
CA ASN A 57 3.12 -11.64 17.39
C ASN A 57 3.07 -13.17 17.35
N HIS A 58 4.23 -13.81 17.49
CA HIS A 58 4.30 -15.20 17.89
C HIS A 58 3.79 -15.24 19.34
N THR A 59 2.48 -15.15 19.53
CA THR A 59 1.86 -15.75 20.72
C THR A 59 1.94 -17.24 20.46
N GLU A 60 3.10 -17.80 20.78
CA GLU A 60 3.20 -19.18 21.23
C GLU A 60 2.20 -19.40 22.35
N SER A 61 1.52 -20.56 22.24
CA SER A 61 0.88 -21.32 23.32
C SER A 61 -0.43 -20.78 23.91
#